data_AF-A0A0N1GDU1-F1
#
_entry.id   AF-A0A0N1GDU1-F1
#
_cell.length_a   1.000
_cell.length_b   1.000
_cell.length_c   1.000
_cell.angle_alpha   90.00
_cell.angle_beta   90.00
_cell.angle_gamma   90.00
#
_symmetry.space_group_name_H-M   'P 1'
#
loop_
_entity.id
_entity.type
_entity.pdbx_description
1 polymer ?
#
loop_
_entity_poly.entity_id
_entity_poly.type
_entity_poly.pdbx_seq_one_letter_code
_entity_poly.pdbx_strand_id
1 'polypeptide(L)' 'MGRVGSSYDNALAESFFQGLKRELLHGRRWTSKTQTRLELFRWPSYYNRRRRHSALGYLTPAEFEQQLITSHTLSLVA' A
#
# COMPACT_ATOMS: atom_id res chain seq x y z
N MET A 1 20.00 -1.18 -8.32
CA MET A 1 19.02 -1.88 -7.46
C MET A 1 19.42 -1.69 -6.00
N GLY A 2 18.58 -1.03 -5.20
CA GLY A 2 18.86 -0.71 -3.79
C GLY A 2 18.75 -1.94 -2.90
N ARG A 3 19.64 -2.05 -1.92
CA ARG A 3 19.75 -3.17 -0.97
C ARG A 3 18.47 -3.30 -0.13
N VAL A 4 18.04 -4.52 0.16
CA VAL A 4 16.96 -4.81 1.13
C VAL A 4 17.24 -4.06 2.44
N GLY A 5 16.29 -3.26 2.92
CA GLY A 5 16.48 -2.36 4.06
C GLY A 5 17.07 -0.99 3.71
N SER A 6 16.99 -0.55 2.44
CA SER A 6 17.31 0.84 2.10
C SER A 6 16.34 1.81 2.76
N SER A 7 16.78 3.04 3.04
CA SER A 7 15.92 4.08 3.64
C SER A 7 14.65 4.35 2.81
N TYR A 8 14.70 4.11 1.50
CA TYR A 8 13.54 4.23 0.62
C TYR A 8 12.50 3.13 0.87
N ASP A 9 12.95 1.89 1.03
CA ASP A 9 12.08 0.75 1.36
C ASP A 9 11.45 0.93 2.75
N ASN A 10 12.24 1.41 3.72
CA ASN A 10 11.74 1.74 5.05
C ASN A 10 10.70 2.87 5.01
N ALA A 11 10.93 3.95 4.27
CA ALA A 11 10.00 5.07 4.17
C ALA A 11 8.63 4.65 3.60
N LEU A 12 8.61 3.70 2.65
CA LEU A 12 7.38 3.12 2.12
C LEU A 12 6.64 2.29 3.17
N ALA A 13 7.36 1.43 3.90
CA ALA A 13 6.79 0.64 4.99
C ALA A 13 6.25 1.53 6.12
N GLU A 14 7.01 2.56 6.51
CA GLU A 14 6.62 3.52 7.54
C GLU A 14 5.33 4.26 7.15
N SER A 15 5.25 4.74 5.91
CA SER A 15 4.05 5.42 5.40
C SER A 15 2.81 4.50 5.42
N PHE A 16 2.99 3.23 5.05
CA PHE A 16 1.94 2.21 5.10
C PHE A 16 1.44 1.98 6.53
N PHE A 17 2.36 1.69 7.47
CA PHE A 17 1.98 1.41 8.86
C PHE A 17 1.43 2.64 9.58
N GLN A 18 1.90 3.84 9.25
CA GLN A 18 1.36 5.09 9.76
C GLN A 18 -0.10 5.28 9.31
N GLY A 19 -0.38 5.07 8.03
CA GLY A 19 -1.75 5.10 7.48
C GLY A 19 -2.66 4.09 8.17
N LEU A 20 -2.20 2.85 8.33
CA LEU A 20 -2.95 1.79 8.97
C LEU A 20 -3.32 2.16 10.42
N LYS A 21 -2.34 2.61 11.22
CA LYS A 21 -2.59 3.02 12.60
C LYS A 21 -3.56 4.19 12.67
N ARG A 22 -3.38 5.19 11.80
CA ARG A 22 -4.20 6.41 11.79
C ARG A 22 -5.65 6.17 11.36
N GLU A 23 -5.88 5.34 10.35
CA GLU A 23 -7.21 5.17 9.78
C GLU A 23 -7.98 3.99 10.39
N LEU A 24 -7.28 2.93 10.79
CA LEU A 24 -7.91 1.72 11.33
C LEU A 24 -7.88 1.67 12.86
N LEU A 25 -6.78 2.07 13.50
CA LEU A 25 -6.61 1.87 14.94
C LEU A 25 -6.94 3.10 15.77
N HIS A 26 -6.70 4.30 15.25
CA HIS A 26 -6.91 5.54 15.98
C HIS A 26 -8.41 5.76 16.25
N GLY A 27 -8.77 5.94 17.52
CA GLY A 27 -10.14 6.25 17.94
C GLY A 27 -11.14 5.10 17.89
N ARG A 28 -10.75 3.89 17.43
CA ARG A 28 -11.63 2.71 17.41
C ARG A 28 -11.37 1.81 18.60
N ARG A 29 -12.42 1.53 19.38
CA ARG A 29 -12.44 0.46 20.38
C ARG A 29 -13.06 -0.77 19.75
N TRP A 30 -12.31 -1.86 19.72
CA TRP A 30 -12.77 -3.11 19.13
C TRP A 30 -13.43 -3.99 20.18
N THR A 31 -14.68 -4.35 19.95
CA THR A 31 -15.47 -5.21 20.85
C THR A 31 -15.25 -6.70 20.58
N SER A 32 -14.79 -7.07 19.38
CA SER A 32 -14.54 -8.46 18.98
C SER A 32 -13.26 -8.62 18.17
N LYS A 33 -12.43 -9.59 18.56
CA LYS A 33 -11.20 -9.97 17.83
C LYS A 33 -11.49 -10.35 16.38
N THR A 34 -12.61 -11.01 16.11
CA THR A 34 -13.00 -11.42 14.75
C THR A 34 -13.27 -10.21 13.86
N GLN A 35 -13.96 -9.20 14.38
CA GLN A 35 -14.23 -7.96 13.65
C GLN A 35 -12.94 -7.19 13.38
N THR A 36 -12.06 -7.07 14.37
CA THR A 36 -10.74 -6.43 14.18
C THR A 36 -9.94 -7.10 13.09
N ARG A 37 -9.88 -8.44 13.09
CA ARG A 37 -9.17 -9.20 12.06
C ARG A 37 -9.76 -8.94 10.67
N LEU A 38 -11.08 -8.96 10.54
CA LEU A 38 -11.74 -8.70 9.27
C LEU A 38 -11.41 -7.31 8.72
N GLU A 39 -11.49 -6.29 9.57
CA GLU A 39 -11.19 -4.91 9.16
C GLU A 39 -9.68 -4.72 8.87
N LEU A 40 -8.81 -5.38 9.64
CA LEU A 40 -7.37 -5.42 9.38
C LEU A 40 -7.02 -6.09 8.05
N PHE A 41 -7.76 -7.12 7.63
CA PHE A 41 -7.58 -7.72 6.29
C PHE A 41 -8.19 -6.88 5.16
N ARG A 42 -9.27 -6.16 5.45
CA ARG A 42 -9.93 -5.31 4.47
C ARG A 42 -9.12 -4.06 4.16
N TRP A 43 -8.50 -3.45 5.17
CA TRP A 43 -7.82 -2.16 5.02
C TRP A 43 -6.65 -2.18 4.00
N PRO A 44 -5.73 -3.17 3.99
CA PRO A 44 -4.69 -3.28 2.97
C PRO A 44 -5.25 -3.43 1.55
N SER A 45 -6.37 -4.15 1.38
CA SER A 45 -7.02 -4.27 0.08
C SER A 45 -7.55 -2.92 -0.41
N TYR A 46 -8.11 -2.11 0.49
CA TYR A 46 -8.49 -0.73 0.19
C TYR A 46 -7.27 0.14 -0.14
N TYR A 47 -6.20 0.06 0.65
CA TYR A 47 -4.96 0.79 0.43
C TYR A 47 -4.37 0.50 -0.96
N ASN A 48 -4.23 -0.78 -1.31
CA ASN A 48 -3.57 -1.18 -2.55
C ASN A 48 -4.41 -0.94 -3.82
N ARG A 49 -5.76 -0.99 -3.72
CA ARG A 49 -6.64 -1.03 -4.90
C ARG A 49 -7.56 0.18 -5.07
N ARG A 50 -7.69 1.03 -4.05
CA ARG A 50 -8.65 2.15 -4.07
C ARG A 50 -8.07 3.46 -3.59
N ARG A 51 -7.11 3.45 -2.66
CA ARG A 51 -6.47 4.67 -2.18
C ARG A 51 -5.50 5.21 -3.23
N ARG A 52 -5.69 6.47 -3.61
CA ARG A 52 -4.78 7.19 -4.51
C ARG A 52 -3.66 7.86 -3.72
N HIS A 53 -2.45 7.80 -4.25
CA HIS A 53 -1.25 8.34 -3.60
C HIS A 53 -0.65 9.44 -4.47
N SER A 54 -0.48 10.65 -3.91
CA SER A 54 0.15 11.76 -4.63
C SER A 54 1.57 11.43 -5.08
N ALA A 55 2.31 10.68 -4.28
CA ALA A 55 3.65 10.17 -4.62
C ALA A 55 3.66 9.24 -5.86
N LEU A 56 2.52 8.61 -6.19
CA LEU A 56 2.36 7.74 -7.35
C LEU A 56 1.62 8.44 -8.51
N GLY A 57 1.58 9.78 -8.52
CA GLY A 57 0.85 10.52 -9.55
C GLY A 57 -0.67 10.38 -9.43
N TYR A 58 -1.20 10.24 -8.21
CA TYR A 58 -2.61 9.98 -7.91
C TYR A 58 -3.14 8.63 -8.42
N LEU A 59 -2.25 7.66 -8.64
CA LEU A 59 -2.61 6.27 -8.89
C LEU A 59 -2.71 5.48 -7.58
N THR A 60 -3.40 4.35 -7.63
CA THR A 60 -3.31 3.32 -6.60
C THR A 60 -2.02 2.52 -6.73
N PRO A 61 -1.51 1.88 -5.66
CA PRO A 61 -0.32 1.04 -5.74
C PRO A 61 -0.46 -0.05 -6.81
N ALA A 62 -1.63 -0.70 -6.89
CA ALA A 62 -1.89 -1.71 -7.92
C ALA A 62 -1.84 -1.13 -9.34
N GLU A 63 -2.44 0.03 -9.60
CA GLU A 63 -2.39 0.67 -10.93
C GLU A 63 -0.95 1.07 -11.30
N PHE A 64 -0.19 1.59 -10.35
CA PHE A 64 1.20 1.95 -10.55
C PHE A 64 2.06 0.73 -10.90
N GLU A 65 1.91 -0.38 -10.17
CA GLU A 65 2.59 -1.64 -10.48
C GLU A 65 2.20 -2.18 -11.85
N GLN A 66 0.92 -2.13 -12.22
CA GLN A 66 0.47 -2.54 -13.56
C GLN A 66 1.13 -1.71 -14.66
N GLN A 67 1.21 -0.38 -14.51
CA GLN A 67 1.87 0.48 -15.49
C GLN A 67 3.38 0.19 -15.61
N LEU A 68 4.05 -0.07 -14.48
CA LEU A 68 5.46 -0.45 -14.46
C LEU A 68 5.69 -1.78 -15.20
N ILE A 69 4.86 -2.78 -14.93
CA ILE A 69 4.93 -4.09 -15.59
C ILE A 69 4.70 -3.92 -17.10
N THR A 70 3.63 -3.23 -17.50
CA THR A 70 3.34 -2.99 -18.93
C THR A 70 4.49 -2.28 -19.62
N SER A 71 5.05 -1.23 -19.02
CA SER A 71 6.18 -0.48 -19.59
C SER A 71 7.44 -1.34 -19.71
N HIS A 72 7.73 -2.15 -18.70
CA HIS A 72 8.88 -3.06 -18.71
C HIS A 72 8.71 -4.17 -19.75
N THR A 73 7.52 -4.76 -19.87
CA THR A 73 7.21 -5.75 -20.89
C THR A 73 7.40 -5.16 -22.28
N LEU A 74 6.83 -3.98 -22.57
CA LEU A 74 6.98 -3.32 -23.88
C LEU A 74 8.44 -3.04 -24.25
N SER A 75 9.29 -2.72 -23.26
CA SER A 75 10.74 -2.54 -23.47
C SER A 75 11.50 -3.83 -23.77
N LEU A 76 10.96 -5.01 -23.43
CA LEU A 76 11.59 -6.31 -23.68
C LEU A 76 11.17 -6.94 -25.02
N VAL A 77 10.06 -6.47 -25.61
CA VAL A 77 9.54 -6.97 -26.89
C VAL A 77 9.95 -6.09 -28.08
N ALA A 78 10.46 -4.88 -27.83
CA ALA A 78 11.00 -3.96 -28.85
C ALA A 78 12.50 -4.16 -29.04
#